data_AF-A0A0P8B1B8-F1
#
_entry.id   AF-A0A0P8B1B8-F1
#
_cell.length_a   1.000
_cell.length_b   1.000
_cell.length_c   1.000
_cell.angle_alpha   90.00
_cell.angle_beta   90.00
_cell.angle_gamma   90.00
#
_symmetry.space_group_name_H-M   'P 1'
#
loop_
_entity.id
_entity.type
_entity.pdbx_description
1 polymer ?
#
loop_
_entity_poly.entity_id
_entity_poly.type
_entity_poly.pdbx_seq_one_letter_code
_entity_poly.pdbx_strand_id
1 'polypeptide(L)'
;MLWLSPQDAYADGDDLAGIAGKGDQFAQERHKGFICAQEASFDRATAPAELLNAIGTAVSRIGLAMPRTPCPVPAGGAIWVRPLLFRGLGPSVRPFEMTPDGGGGTFPGRETLLGMLGLLAREAGMGNAPPPTPAEPAKRDVKTVAFYLPQFHPIPENDRWWGRGFTEWNNVTRGKPLFRNHYQPRVPADLGYYDLRLEDVQVAQADLARDFGLHGFCYYYYWFNGKKLLNQPVEQMARSDRIDTGFCVCWANENWSRNWDGQNRHVLLKQEYSLESNVALIRELIPMMKDPRWIRFRGKPVMVVYRISIIPNWLETARLWREECRRAGLGEIHLCAVRFGLEPLQGPPEEHGLDSYVLFPPHEAAREDLRDKVLDLHRDFGGEVFDYSAVVDGDLQRFASGYDWPVHRGMMLGWDNTARRLTDARVFHGATPYGLRRWMQGVLEQDARHNPDPESLIFVNAWNEWAEGTYLEPDQRWGRASLEALRSAVEADPVARPVVVPEGTARRPRTDALMKRAGEPLRDEGKALRPMEWIPGKRRPAADAPTVMLCAHIAGHQLFGGERSFLDVLDALSQMPLNVIVTLPSGNNRSYVDEICERCVRAYVFAYPQWMDNRDPHGWLTLNFA
;
A
#
# COMPACT_ATOMS: atom_id res chain seq x y z
N MET A 1 -20.45 20.26 10.88
CA MET A 1 -21.28 21.16 10.04
C MET A 1 -22.62 21.30 10.73
N LEU A 2 -23.19 22.51 10.79
CA LEU A 2 -24.53 22.74 11.35
C LEU A 2 -25.54 22.83 10.20
N TRP A 3 -26.51 21.92 10.17
CA TRP A 3 -27.70 22.00 9.31
C TRP A 3 -28.81 22.70 10.09
N LEU A 4 -29.28 23.83 9.56
CA LEU A 4 -30.46 24.54 10.06
C LEU A 4 -31.64 24.41 9.09
N SER A 5 -32.81 24.07 9.61
CA SER A 5 -34.11 24.16 8.96
C SER A 5 -35.07 24.92 9.88
N PRO A 6 -35.13 26.27 9.76
CA PRO A 6 -35.91 27.09 10.68
C PRO A 6 -37.40 26.73 10.71
N GLN A 7 -37.98 26.37 9.56
CA GLN A 7 -39.40 26.02 9.47
C GLN A 7 -39.73 24.77 10.30
N ASP A 8 -38.88 23.75 10.26
CA ASP A 8 -39.04 22.54 11.06
C ASP A 8 -38.78 22.83 12.55
N ALA A 9 -37.79 23.66 12.87
CA ALA A 9 -37.50 24.01 14.26
C ALA A 9 -38.66 24.73 14.95
N TYR A 10 -39.36 25.63 14.24
CA TYR A 10 -40.55 26.29 14.77
C TYR A 10 -41.72 25.32 14.96
N ALA A 11 -41.87 24.33 14.07
CA ALA A 11 -42.92 23.32 14.17
C ALA A 11 -42.68 22.35 15.34
N ASP A 12 -41.41 21.97 15.58
CA ASP A 12 -41.02 20.99 16.59
C ASP A 12 -40.76 21.61 17.98
N GLY A 13 -40.78 22.94 18.09
CA GLY A 13 -40.53 23.66 19.34
C GLY A 13 -39.07 23.59 19.80
N ASP A 14 -38.12 23.49 18.86
CA ASP A 14 -36.71 23.23 19.17
C ASP A 14 -35.97 24.46 19.71
N ASP A 15 -35.09 24.22 20.69
CA ASP A 15 -34.10 25.20 21.15
C ASP A 15 -32.94 25.32 20.14
N LEU A 16 -33.17 26.09 19.09
CA LEU A 16 -32.18 26.40 18.06
C LEU A 16 -30.88 26.98 18.64
N ALA A 17 -30.99 27.88 19.61
CA ALA A 17 -29.84 28.55 20.21
C ALA A 17 -28.99 27.56 21.02
N GLY A 18 -29.63 26.71 21.82
CA GLY A 18 -28.97 25.66 22.59
C GLY A 18 -28.24 24.67 21.70
N ILE A 19 -28.84 24.20 20.60
CA ILE A 19 -28.17 23.26 19.69
C ILE A 19 -27.06 23.93 18.89
N ALA A 20 -27.26 25.15 18.38
CA ALA A 20 -26.19 25.90 17.73
C ALA A 20 -24.98 26.09 18.66
N GLY A 21 -25.21 26.25 19.97
CA GLY A 21 -24.17 26.33 21.00
C GLY A 21 -23.37 25.05 21.25
N LYS A 22 -23.83 23.88 20.77
CA LYS A 22 -23.13 22.58 20.98
C LYS A 22 -21.95 22.32 20.02
N GLY A 23 -21.52 23.31 19.24
CA GLY A 23 -20.44 23.15 18.25
C GLY A 23 -19.13 22.62 18.86
N ASP A 24 -18.69 23.17 19.99
CA ASP A 24 -17.46 22.75 20.68
C ASP A 24 -17.58 21.35 21.26
N GLN A 25 -18.72 21.02 21.87
CA GLN A 25 -19.03 19.66 22.31
C GLN A 25 -18.95 18.69 21.14
N PHE A 26 -19.58 19.00 20.01
CA PHE A 26 -19.53 18.17 18.82
C PHE A 26 -18.11 18.06 18.27
N ALA A 27 -17.28 19.10 18.33
CA ALA A 27 -15.88 19.00 17.91
C ALA A 27 -15.07 18.02 18.76
N GLN A 28 -15.38 17.91 20.06
CA GLN A 28 -14.71 17.01 21.00
C GLN A 28 -15.25 15.57 20.94
N GLU A 29 -16.56 15.38 20.75
CA GLU A 29 -17.21 14.07 20.67
C GLU A 29 -17.06 13.42 19.28
N ARG A 30 -15.81 13.16 18.88
CA ARG A 30 -15.42 12.69 17.53
C ARG A 30 -16.02 11.33 17.12
N HIS A 31 -16.50 10.55 18.08
CA HIS A 31 -17.22 9.30 17.83
C HIS A 31 -18.66 9.50 17.34
N LYS A 32 -19.30 10.65 17.64
CA LYS A 32 -20.68 10.93 17.22
C LYS A 32 -20.78 11.36 15.77
N GLY A 33 -21.78 10.82 15.08
CA GLY A 33 -22.12 11.16 13.70
C GLY A 33 -22.93 12.45 13.61
N PHE A 34 -23.79 12.69 14.60
CA PHE A 34 -24.60 13.89 14.70
C PHE A 34 -24.96 14.23 16.16
N ILE A 35 -25.39 15.48 16.39
CA ILE A 35 -26.03 15.96 17.63
C ILE A 35 -27.25 16.79 17.24
N CYS A 36 -28.38 16.56 17.90
CA CYS A 36 -29.65 17.24 17.65
C CYS A 36 -30.42 17.49 18.96
N ALA A 37 -31.55 18.22 18.90
CA ALA A 37 -32.41 18.49 20.04
C ALA A 37 -33.21 17.25 20.46
N GLN A 38 -33.70 16.51 19.48
CA GLN A 38 -34.55 15.33 19.67
C GLN A 38 -33.93 14.17 18.92
N GLU A 39 -33.74 13.05 19.60
CA GLU A 39 -33.33 11.80 18.95
C GLU A 39 -34.57 11.01 18.57
N ALA A 40 -34.74 10.76 17.28
CA ALA A 40 -35.76 9.85 16.79
C ALA A 40 -35.11 8.49 16.46
N SER A 41 -35.95 7.47 16.32
CA SER A 41 -35.54 6.17 15.85
C SER A 41 -36.38 5.77 14.66
N PHE A 42 -35.70 5.31 13.63
CA PHE A 42 -36.29 4.73 12.44
C PHE A 42 -36.40 3.22 12.63
N ASP A 43 -37.62 2.67 12.57
CA ASP A 43 -37.87 1.23 12.64
C ASP A 43 -38.61 0.75 11.38
N ARG A 44 -38.07 -0.30 10.77
CA ARG A 44 -38.63 -0.95 9.60
C ARG A 44 -40.04 -1.49 9.83
N ALA A 45 -40.40 -1.84 11.07
CA ALA A 45 -41.71 -2.40 11.40
C ALA A 45 -42.82 -1.34 11.46
N THR A 46 -42.49 -0.08 11.70
CA THR A 46 -43.47 0.98 12.00
C THR A 46 -43.40 2.17 11.05
N ALA A 47 -42.29 2.36 10.31
CA ALA A 47 -42.13 3.48 9.39
C ALA A 47 -43.06 3.38 8.17
N PRO A 48 -43.48 4.51 7.57
CA PRO A 48 -44.28 4.53 6.35
C PRO A 48 -43.61 3.77 5.20
N ALA A 49 -44.41 3.02 4.42
CA ALA A 49 -43.91 2.19 3.33
C ALA A 49 -43.16 3.01 2.25
N GLU A 50 -43.61 4.22 1.95
CA GLU A 50 -42.96 5.13 0.99
C GLU A 50 -41.56 5.53 1.45
N LEU A 51 -41.42 5.86 2.74
CA LEU A 51 -40.13 6.18 3.36
C LEU A 51 -39.17 4.98 3.30
N LEU A 52 -39.67 3.79 3.66
CA LEU A 52 -38.90 2.55 3.60
C LEU A 52 -38.40 2.24 2.19
N ASN A 53 -39.27 2.40 1.19
CA ASN A 53 -38.92 2.14 -0.21
C ASN A 53 -37.87 3.11 -0.73
N ALA A 54 -37.93 4.38 -0.34
CA ALA A 54 -36.99 5.37 -0.80
C ALA A 54 -35.61 5.26 -0.15
N ILE A 55 -35.55 5.10 1.18
CA ILE A 55 -34.28 4.82 1.86
C ILE A 55 -33.70 3.52 1.29
N GLY A 56 -34.51 2.47 1.17
CA GLY A 56 -34.10 1.18 0.58
C GLY A 56 -33.54 1.32 -0.84
N THR A 57 -34.19 2.12 -1.68
CA THR A 57 -33.71 2.42 -3.04
C THR A 57 -32.39 3.16 -3.00
N ALA A 58 -32.26 4.20 -2.16
CA ALA A 58 -31.05 4.99 -2.03
C ALA A 58 -29.86 4.17 -1.52
N VAL A 59 -30.02 3.40 -0.44
CA VAL A 59 -28.93 2.58 0.11
C VAL A 59 -28.51 1.44 -0.82
N SER A 60 -29.45 0.84 -1.55
CA SER A 60 -29.14 -0.21 -2.53
C SER A 60 -28.23 0.29 -3.66
N ARG A 61 -28.30 1.59 -4.00
CA ARG A 61 -27.42 2.19 -5.01
C ARG A 61 -25.98 2.23 -4.56
N ILE A 62 -25.72 2.31 -3.26
CA ILE A 62 -24.38 2.25 -2.66
C ILE A 62 -24.01 0.86 -2.14
N GLY A 63 -24.80 -0.17 -2.46
CA GLY A 63 -24.55 -1.55 -2.08
C GLY A 63 -24.90 -1.89 -0.63
N LEU A 64 -25.59 -0.99 0.08
CA LEU A 64 -26.06 -1.22 1.44
C LEU A 64 -27.50 -1.74 1.44
N ALA A 65 -27.88 -2.36 2.54
CA ALA A 65 -29.23 -2.87 2.77
C ALA A 65 -29.91 -2.14 3.95
N MET A 66 -31.24 -2.18 3.96
CA MET A 66 -32.01 -1.65 5.08
C MET A 66 -31.73 -2.45 6.36
N PRO A 67 -31.43 -1.78 7.49
CA PRO A 67 -31.19 -2.47 8.75
C PRO A 67 -32.46 -3.20 9.23
N ARG A 68 -32.24 -4.31 9.95
CA ARG A 68 -33.33 -5.08 10.58
C ARG A 68 -33.74 -4.55 11.95
N THR A 69 -32.83 -3.83 12.62
CA THR A 69 -33.08 -3.26 13.95
C THR A 69 -33.29 -1.75 13.85
N PRO A 70 -33.99 -1.14 14.82
CA PRO A 70 -34.18 0.30 14.85
C PRO A 70 -32.85 1.05 14.73
N CYS A 71 -32.87 2.16 14.00
CA CYS A 71 -31.71 2.98 13.72
C CYS A 71 -31.95 4.40 14.27
N PRO A 72 -31.07 4.92 15.13
CA PRO A 72 -31.13 6.33 15.52
C PRO A 72 -31.05 7.22 14.28
N VAL A 73 -31.89 8.24 14.22
CA VAL A 73 -31.91 9.25 13.16
C VAL A 73 -31.94 10.65 13.77
N PRO A 74 -31.24 11.63 13.18
CA PRO A 74 -31.34 13.00 13.63
C PRO A 74 -32.76 13.53 13.39
N ALA A 75 -33.31 14.28 14.35
CA ALA A 75 -34.59 14.98 14.22
C ALA A 75 -34.48 16.44 14.67
N GLY A 76 -35.53 17.22 14.41
CA GLY A 76 -35.57 18.65 14.74
C GLY A 76 -34.85 19.54 13.73
N GLY A 77 -35.05 20.85 13.80
CA GLY A 77 -34.58 21.82 12.81
C GLY A 77 -33.16 22.36 13.01
N ALA A 78 -32.41 21.88 14.00
CA ALA A 78 -30.97 22.15 14.13
C ALA A 78 -30.20 20.85 14.40
N ILE A 79 -29.26 20.52 13.50
CA ILE A 79 -28.53 19.26 13.55
C ILE A 79 -27.06 19.51 13.23
N TRP A 80 -26.18 19.19 14.17
CA TRP A 80 -24.75 19.04 13.88
C TRP A 80 -24.51 17.70 13.22
N VAL A 81 -23.85 17.67 12.07
CA VAL A 81 -23.56 16.44 11.31
C VAL A 81 -22.09 16.41 10.88
N ARG A 82 -21.49 15.21 10.91
CA ARG A 82 -20.14 14.98 10.37
C ARG A 82 -20.14 15.09 8.84
N PRO A 83 -19.22 15.87 8.24
CA PRO A 83 -19.14 16.01 6.79
C PRO A 83 -19.05 14.68 6.03
N LEU A 84 -18.35 13.68 6.59
CA LEU A 84 -18.23 12.33 6.01
C LEU A 84 -19.59 11.69 5.70
N LEU A 85 -20.63 11.93 6.50
CA LEU A 85 -21.95 11.34 6.29
C LEU A 85 -22.65 11.86 5.04
N PHE A 86 -22.33 13.07 4.58
CA PHE A 86 -22.89 13.60 3.34
C PHE A 86 -22.29 12.97 2.07
N ARG A 87 -21.10 12.34 2.17
CA ARG A 87 -20.42 11.72 1.02
C ARG A 87 -21.24 10.61 0.36
N GLY A 88 -22.07 9.92 1.13
CA GLY A 88 -22.92 8.82 0.66
C GLY A 88 -24.18 9.31 -0.03
N LEU A 89 -24.62 10.54 0.24
CA LEU A 89 -25.84 11.08 -0.37
C LEU A 89 -25.69 11.28 -1.88
N GLY A 90 -24.54 11.78 -2.34
CA GLY A 90 -24.25 12.01 -3.75
C GLY A 90 -24.44 10.77 -4.64
N PRO A 91 -23.81 9.62 -4.33
CA PRO A 91 -24.01 8.39 -5.10
C PRO A 91 -25.33 7.66 -4.81
N SER A 92 -26.05 7.99 -3.72
CA SER A 92 -27.31 7.31 -3.36
C SER A 92 -28.58 8.03 -3.84
N VAL A 93 -28.56 9.37 -3.91
CA VAL A 93 -29.74 10.20 -4.22
C VAL A 93 -29.51 10.97 -5.52
N ARG A 94 -30.46 10.91 -6.45
CA ARG A 94 -30.38 11.60 -7.73
C ARG A 94 -30.95 13.02 -7.60
N PRO A 95 -30.45 14.02 -8.35
CA PRO A 95 -30.91 15.39 -8.23
C PRO A 95 -32.43 15.59 -8.41
N PHE A 96 -33.06 14.88 -9.35
CA PHE A 96 -34.52 14.98 -9.58
C PHE A 96 -35.36 14.34 -8.47
N GLU A 97 -34.77 13.50 -7.61
CA GLU A 97 -35.47 12.91 -6.46
C GLU A 97 -35.60 13.91 -5.31
N MET A 98 -34.97 15.09 -5.44
CA MET A 98 -34.97 16.16 -4.46
C MET A 98 -35.85 17.35 -4.90
N THR A 99 -36.51 17.27 -6.07
CA THR A 99 -37.33 18.38 -6.60
C THR A 99 -38.80 18.25 -6.18
N PRO A 100 -39.44 19.32 -5.62
CA PRO A 100 -40.82 19.26 -5.11
C PRO A 100 -41.92 19.09 -6.16
N ASP A 101 -41.67 19.43 -7.43
CA ASP A 101 -42.75 19.66 -8.40
C ASP A 101 -43.06 18.43 -9.28
N GLY A 102 -44.01 17.63 -8.81
CA GLY A 102 -45.00 16.86 -9.58
C GLY A 102 -44.64 16.41 -11.00
N GLY A 103 -43.99 15.25 -11.10
CA GLY A 103 -43.75 14.57 -12.38
C GLY A 103 -43.18 13.16 -12.23
N GLY A 104 -43.73 12.34 -11.31
CA GLY A 104 -43.52 10.88 -11.29
C GLY A 104 -42.48 10.29 -10.33
N GLY A 105 -41.97 11.03 -9.33
CA GLY A 105 -41.03 10.50 -8.35
C GLY A 105 -41.58 10.46 -6.92
N THR A 106 -42.00 9.29 -6.45
CA THR A 106 -42.38 8.98 -5.06
C THR A 106 -41.16 8.91 -4.11
N PHE A 107 -40.27 9.91 -4.14
CA PHE A 107 -39.13 9.97 -3.23
C PHE A 107 -39.46 10.94 -2.07
N PRO A 108 -39.63 10.46 -0.83
CA PRO A 108 -39.94 11.27 0.33
C PRO A 108 -38.81 12.27 0.58
N GLY A 109 -39.16 13.49 0.98
CA GLY A 109 -38.25 14.61 1.16
C GLY A 109 -37.30 14.48 2.36
N ARG A 110 -37.36 15.45 3.27
CA ARG A 110 -36.42 15.60 4.40
C ARG A 110 -36.20 14.32 5.22
N GLU A 111 -37.27 13.60 5.54
CA GLU A 111 -37.20 12.37 6.35
C GLU A 111 -36.31 11.29 5.73
N THR A 112 -36.29 11.16 4.41
CA THR A 112 -35.40 10.20 3.71
C THR A 112 -33.95 10.58 3.92
N LEU A 113 -33.62 11.87 3.83
CA LEU A 113 -32.25 12.35 4.04
C LEU A 113 -31.79 12.12 5.48
N LEU A 114 -32.66 12.40 6.46
CA LEU A 114 -32.36 12.15 7.88
C LEU A 114 -32.22 10.65 8.17
N GLY A 115 -33.10 9.81 7.60
CA GLY A 115 -33.01 8.36 7.65
C GLY A 115 -31.71 7.83 7.06
N MET A 116 -31.31 8.35 5.89
CA MET A 116 -30.02 8.05 5.26
C MET A 116 -28.84 8.45 6.15
N LEU A 117 -28.84 9.67 6.72
CA LEU A 117 -27.76 10.10 7.61
C LEU A 117 -27.64 9.22 8.86
N GLY A 118 -28.76 8.83 9.46
CA GLY A 118 -28.77 7.88 10.59
C GLY A 118 -28.19 6.51 10.22
N LEU A 119 -28.60 5.97 9.06
CA LEU A 119 -28.09 4.69 8.55
C LEU A 119 -26.60 4.74 8.23
N LEU A 120 -26.14 5.81 7.56
CA LEU A 120 -24.72 5.99 7.25
C LEU A 120 -23.89 6.18 8.53
N ALA A 121 -24.40 6.88 9.54
CA ALA A 121 -23.76 7.00 10.85
C ALA A 121 -23.63 5.63 11.52
N ARG A 122 -24.69 4.81 11.48
CA ARG A 122 -24.66 3.44 11.98
C ARG A 122 -23.63 2.58 11.24
N GLU A 123 -23.62 2.59 9.92
CA GLU A 123 -22.65 1.83 9.12
C GLU A 123 -21.22 2.26 9.42
N ALA A 124 -21.03 3.55 9.70
CA ALA A 124 -19.75 4.14 10.08
C ALA A 124 -19.28 3.75 11.48
N GLY A 125 -20.12 3.11 12.30
CA GLY A 125 -19.85 2.90 13.73
C GLY A 125 -19.92 4.19 14.55
N MET A 126 -20.57 5.24 14.02
CA MET A 126 -20.75 6.52 14.70
C MET A 126 -22.02 6.49 15.55
N GLY A 127 -21.89 6.07 16.82
CA GLY A 127 -23.00 5.98 17.77
C GLY A 127 -22.95 7.05 18.87
N ASN A 128 -23.96 7.00 19.75
CA ASN A 128 -24.08 7.89 20.91
C ASN A 128 -23.21 7.49 22.10
N ALA A 129 -22.84 6.20 22.19
CA ALA A 129 -21.95 5.71 23.23
C ALA A 129 -20.50 6.08 22.89
N PRO A 130 -19.73 6.63 23.83
CA PRO A 130 -18.30 6.83 23.63
C PRO A 130 -17.59 5.48 23.47
N PRO A 131 -16.49 5.41 22.71
CA PRO A 131 -15.66 4.22 22.66
C PRO A 131 -15.15 3.89 24.07
N PRO A 132 -15.02 2.59 24.41
CA PRO A 132 -14.50 2.19 25.71
C PRO A 132 -13.12 2.80 25.93
N THR A 133 -12.98 3.64 26.95
CA THR A 133 -11.72 4.32 27.27
C THR A 133 -10.99 3.50 28.33
N PRO A 134 -9.70 3.14 28.14
CA PRO A 134 -8.89 2.51 29.18
C PRO A 134 -8.81 3.41 30.42
N ALA A 135 -8.67 2.80 31.61
CA ALA A 135 -8.60 3.54 32.88
C ALA A 135 -7.41 4.52 32.96
N GLU A 136 -6.30 4.22 32.27
CA GLU A 136 -5.14 5.10 32.09
C GLU A 136 -4.60 5.01 30.66
N PRO A 137 -5.09 5.82 29.71
CA PRO A 137 -4.68 5.69 28.32
C PRO A 137 -3.34 6.36 28.05
N ALA A 138 -2.28 5.56 27.93
CA ALA A 138 -1.05 6.04 27.30
C ALA A 138 -1.31 6.31 25.81
N LYS A 139 -0.90 7.49 25.31
CA LYS A 139 -0.98 7.81 23.88
C LYS A 139 -0.14 6.81 23.07
N ARG A 140 -0.67 6.40 21.92
CA ARG A 140 -0.10 5.36 21.06
C ARG A 140 0.16 5.88 19.66
N ASP A 141 1.36 5.66 19.15
CA ASP A 141 1.70 5.98 17.77
C ASP A 141 1.08 4.99 16.79
N VAL A 142 0.26 5.49 15.88
CA VAL A 142 -0.37 4.69 14.82
C VAL A 142 0.26 5.07 13.48
N LYS A 143 0.90 4.09 12.85
CA LYS A 143 1.47 4.19 11.51
C LYS A 143 0.60 3.42 10.53
N THR A 144 -0.26 4.13 9.81
CA THR A 144 -1.05 3.54 8.73
C THR A 144 -0.21 3.47 7.45
N VAL A 145 -0.03 2.26 6.91
CA VAL A 145 0.81 1.99 5.74
C VAL A 145 -0.02 1.36 4.63
N ALA A 146 -0.08 2.01 3.48
CA ALA A 146 -0.85 1.48 2.35
C ALA A 146 0.05 0.69 1.39
N PHE A 147 -0.37 -0.50 0.97
CA PHE A 147 0.30 -1.22 -0.11
C PHE A 147 0.25 -0.40 -1.41
N TYR A 148 1.31 -0.46 -2.21
CA TYR A 148 1.47 0.40 -3.38
C TYR A 148 1.85 -0.43 -4.61
N LEU A 149 0.97 -0.40 -5.62
CA LEU A 149 1.14 -1.07 -6.90
C LEU A 149 1.92 -0.18 -7.86
N PRO A 150 3.12 -0.61 -8.32
CA PRO A 150 3.92 0.20 -9.24
C PRO A 150 3.44 0.14 -10.70
N GLN A 151 2.44 -0.68 -11.05
CA GLN A 151 2.07 -1.02 -12.42
C GLN A 151 1.22 0.04 -13.19
N PHE A 152 1.45 1.32 -12.90
CA PHE A 152 0.85 2.45 -13.63
C PHE A 152 1.88 3.19 -14.47
N HIS A 153 2.77 2.44 -15.11
CA HIS A 153 3.68 2.90 -16.15
C HIS A 153 4.04 1.74 -17.09
N PRO A 154 4.32 2.01 -18.38
CA PRO A 154 4.72 0.97 -19.31
C PRO A 154 6.15 0.51 -19.03
N ILE A 155 6.41 -0.80 -19.21
CA ILE A 155 7.75 -1.39 -19.23
C ILE A 155 7.88 -2.30 -20.46
N PRO A 156 9.10 -2.53 -20.99
CA PRO A 156 9.31 -3.33 -22.19
C PRO A 156 8.72 -4.74 -22.10
N GLU A 157 8.82 -5.37 -20.93
CA GLU A 157 8.26 -6.70 -20.68
C GLU A 157 6.73 -6.72 -20.82
N ASN A 158 6.06 -5.77 -20.19
CA ASN A 158 4.60 -5.67 -20.23
C ASN A 158 4.12 -5.36 -21.65
N ASP A 159 4.81 -4.46 -22.34
CA ASP A 159 4.52 -4.12 -23.74
C ASP A 159 4.60 -5.34 -24.65
N ARG A 160 5.60 -6.22 -24.43
CA ARG A 160 5.75 -7.47 -25.16
C ARG A 160 4.63 -8.45 -24.89
N TRP A 161 4.10 -8.49 -23.66
CA TRP A 161 3.15 -9.52 -23.24
C TRP A 161 1.68 -9.14 -23.44
N TRP A 162 1.35 -7.84 -23.29
CA TRP A 162 -0.02 -7.32 -23.29
C TRP A 162 -0.27 -6.24 -24.34
N GLY A 163 0.75 -5.82 -25.08
CA GLY A 163 0.66 -4.81 -26.11
C GLY A 163 1.27 -3.49 -25.69
N ARG A 164 1.74 -2.73 -26.67
CA ARG A 164 2.48 -1.47 -26.48
C ARG A 164 1.70 -0.48 -25.60
N GLY A 165 2.38 0.06 -24.59
CA GLY A 165 1.83 1.05 -23.66
C GLY A 165 0.95 0.47 -22.57
N PHE A 166 1.07 -0.83 -22.26
CA PHE A 166 0.20 -1.47 -21.28
C PHE A 166 0.46 -0.94 -19.86
N THR A 167 -0.62 -0.57 -19.18
CA THR A 167 -0.68 -0.27 -17.75
C THR A 167 -1.97 -0.85 -17.16
N GLU A 168 -2.10 -0.88 -15.83
CA GLU A 168 -3.36 -1.32 -15.21
C GLU A 168 -4.57 -0.45 -15.59
N TRP A 169 -4.38 0.80 -16.03
CA TRP A 169 -5.46 1.63 -16.56
C TRP A 169 -6.18 1.00 -17.76
N ASN A 170 -5.48 0.21 -18.57
CA ASN A 170 -6.08 -0.54 -19.68
C ASN A 170 -7.13 -1.54 -19.19
N ASN A 171 -6.91 -2.17 -18.03
CA ASN A 171 -7.87 -3.10 -17.43
C ASN A 171 -9.02 -2.33 -16.76
N VAL A 172 -8.70 -1.30 -15.97
CA VAL A 172 -9.69 -0.49 -15.23
C VAL A 172 -10.74 0.10 -16.16
N THR A 173 -10.33 0.69 -17.28
CA THR A 173 -11.23 1.33 -18.24
C THR A 173 -12.14 0.35 -19.00
N ARG A 174 -11.81 -0.96 -19.01
CA ARG A 174 -12.61 -2.01 -19.65
C ARG A 174 -13.69 -2.60 -18.73
N GLY A 175 -13.64 -2.30 -17.44
CA GLY A 175 -14.63 -2.76 -16.46
C GLY A 175 -16.04 -2.35 -16.86
N LYS A 176 -17.00 -3.26 -16.72
CA LYS A 176 -18.43 -3.01 -16.99
C LYS A 176 -19.27 -3.53 -15.83
N PRO A 177 -20.42 -2.88 -15.52
CA PRO A 177 -21.37 -3.42 -14.57
C PRO A 177 -21.85 -4.81 -15.02
N LEU A 178 -21.88 -5.74 -14.08
CA LEU A 178 -22.36 -7.12 -14.27
C LEU A 178 -23.62 -7.43 -13.48
N PHE A 179 -24.10 -6.50 -12.66
CA PHE A 179 -25.36 -6.56 -11.94
C PHE A 179 -25.81 -5.13 -11.60
N ARG A 180 -27.06 -4.95 -11.17
CA ARG A 180 -27.63 -3.64 -10.82
C ARG A 180 -26.79 -2.97 -9.74
N ASN A 181 -26.47 -1.69 -9.95
CA ASN A 181 -25.63 -0.87 -9.06
C ASN A 181 -24.19 -1.39 -8.86
N HIS A 182 -23.72 -2.34 -9.68
CA HIS A 182 -22.32 -2.72 -9.72
C HIS A 182 -21.48 -1.55 -10.24
N TYR A 183 -20.56 -1.05 -9.41
CA TYR A 183 -19.74 0.12 -9.73
C TYR A 183 -18.51 -0.24 -10.55
N GLN A 184 -18.72 -0.27 -11.86
CA GLN A 184 -17.71 -0.43 -12.89
C GLN A 184 -18.10 0.44 -14.12
N PRO A 185 -17.14 0.96 -14.91
CA PRO A 185 -15.74 1.08 -14.55
C PRO A 185 -15.55 2.02 -13.36
N ARG A 186 -14.46 1.82 -12.63
CA ARG A 186 -14.04 2.74 -11.56
C ARG A 186 -13.20 3.84 -12.18
N VAL A 187 -13.53 5.10 -11.88
CA VAL A 187 -12.94 6.27 -12.57
C VAL A 187 -12.21 7.14 -11.55
N PRO A 188 -10.90 7.41 -11.73
CA PRO A 188 -10.16 8.28 -10.83
C PRO A 188 -10.69 9.72 -10.88
N ALA A 189 -10.59 10.42 -9.74
CA ALA A 189 -10.90 11.83 -9.62
C ALA A 189 -9.60 12.67 -9.65
N ASP A 190 -9.14 13.12 -8.50
CA ASP A 190 -8.12 14.16 -8.32
C ASP A 190 -6.79 13.92 -9.06
N LEU A 191 -6.34 12.65 -9.14
CA LEU A 191 -5.04 12.29 -9.72
C LEU A 191 -5.13 11.82 -11.19
N GLY A 192 -6.35 11.56 -11.69
CA GLY A 192 -6.58 11.07 -13.04
C GLY A 192 -5.90 9.74 -13.38
N TYR A 193 -5.82 9.45 -14.68
CA TYR A 193 -5.13 8.28 -15.24
C TYR A 193 -3.62 8.59 -15.38
N TYR A 194 -2.90 8.60 -14.26
CA TYR A 194 -1.51 9.05 -14.19
C TYR A 194 -0.47 8.04 -14.75
N ASP A 195 0.77 8.51 -14.92
CA ASP A 195 1.94 7.71 -15.25
C ASP A 195 3.02 7.84 -14.16
N LEU A 196 3.41 6.72 -13.54
CA LEU A 196 4.36 6.71 -12.41
C LEU A 196 5.82 7.00 -12.79
N ARG A 197 6.13 7.20 -14.07
CA ARG A 197 7.42 7.78 -14.50
C ARG A 197 7.55 9.25 -14.14
N LEU A 198 6.42 9.92 -13.85
CA LEU A 198 6.38 11.32 -13.47
C LEU A 198 6.49 11.44 -11.94
N GLU A 199 7.56 12.06 -11.46
CA GLU A 199 7.78 12.30 -10.03
C GLU A 199 6.65 13.10 -9.38
N ASP A 200 6.10 14.08 -10.10
CA ASP A 200 5.02 14.94 -9.60
C ASP A 200 3.78 14.15 -9.17
N VAL A 201 3.54 12.98 -9.76
CA VAL A 201 2.45 12.08 -9.35
C VAL A 201 2.70 11.54 -7.95
N GLN A 202 3.92 11.07 -7.66
CA GLN A 202 4.27 10.57 -6.33
C GLN A 202 4.34 11.68 -5.28
N VAL A 203 4.72 12.90 -5.68
CA VAL A 203 4.62 14.07 -4.80
C VAL A 203 3.16 14.33 -4.42
N ALA A 204 2.25 14.39 -5.40
CA ALA A 204 0.82 14.60 -5.15
C ALA A 204 0.20 13.46 -4.31
N GLN A 205 0.59 12.21 -4.55
CA GLN A 205 0.16 11.06 -3.74
C GLN A 205 0.68 11.13 -2.30
N ALA A 206 1.95 11.52 -2.11
CA ALA A 206 2.55 11.68 -0.79
C ALA A 206 1.89 12.80 0.01
N ASP A 207 1.63 13.95 -0.62
CA ASP A 207 0.95 15.08 0.02
C ASP A 207 -0.48 14.71 0.40
N LEU A 208 -1.22 14.06 -0.50
CA LEU A 208 -2.57 13.58 -0.20
C LEU A 208 -2.58 12.55 0.94
N ALA A 209 -1.64 11.60 0.95
CA ALA A 209 -1.50 10.64 2.04
C ALA A 209 -1.22 11.34 3.38
N ARG A 210 -0.33 12.33 3.39
CA ARG A 210 0.04 13.11 4.58
C ARG A 210 -1.14 13.91 5.12
N ASP A 211 -1.90 14.59 4.25
CA ASP A 211 -3.09 15.39 4.61
C ASP A 211 -4.18 14.59 5.34
N PHE A 212 -4.17 13.26 5.15
CA PHE A 212 -5.10 12.32 5.77
C PHE A 212 -4.47 11.42 6.84
N GLY A 213 -3.21 11.68 7.23
CA GLY A 213 -2.56 11.01 8.35
C GLY A 213 -1.96 9.64 8.04
N LEU A 214 -1.76 9.29 6.76
CA LEU A 214 -1.06 8.06 6.40
C LEU A 214 0.44 8.23 6.61
N HIS A 215 1.06 7.19 7.19
CA HIS A 215 2.49 7.19 7.46
C HIS A 215 3.33 7.04 6.18
N GLY A 216 2.87 6.19 5.26
CA GLY A 216 3.63 5.89 4.06
C GLY A 216 3.12 4.71 3.24
N PHE A 217 3.95 4.27 2.32
CA PHE A 217 3.63 3.25 1.32
C PHE A 217 4.51 2.00 1.43
N CYS A 218 3.91 0.82 1.28
CA CYS A 218 4.62 -0.45 1.14
C CYS A 218 4.61 -0.87 -0.33
N TYR A 219 5.69 -0.59 -1.05
CA TYR A 219 5.79 -0.87 -2.48
C TYR A 219 5.90 -2.37 -2.73
N TYR A 220 5.14 -2.89 -3.68
CA TYR A 220 5.47 -4.21 -4.24
C TYR A 220 6.81 -4.14 -4.96
N TYR A 221 7.73 -4.97 -4.53
CA TYR A 221 9.07 -5.09 -5.10
C TYR A 221 9.19 -6.42 -5.82
N TYR A 222 9.42 -6.37 -7.14
CA TYR A 222 9.53 -7.55 -7.98
C TYR A 222 10.99 -7.82 -8.34
N TRP A 223 11.51 -8.91 -7.80
CA TRP A 223 12.91 -9.33 -7.95
C TRP A 223 13.01 -10.80 -8.34
N PHE A 224 13.51 -11.05 -9.55
CA PHE A 224 13.63 -12.36 -10.19
C PHE A 224 15.10 -12.71 -10.41
N ASN A 225 15.82 -12.98 -9.32
CA ASN A 225 17.24 -13.39 -9.34
C ASN A 225 18.14 -12.40 -10.11
N GLY A 226 18.14 -11.14 -9.65
CA GLY A 226 18.88 -10.06 -10.29
C GLY A 226 18.04 -9.23 -11.25
N LYS A 227 17.01 -9.82 -11.87
CA LYS A 227 16.12 -9.07 -12.75
C LYS A 227 15.05 -8.33 -11.96
N LYS A 228 15.00 -7.01 -12.09
CA LYS A 228 13.94 -6.15 -11.55
C LYS A 228 12.81 -5.96 -12.54
N LEU A 229 11.57 -5.87 -12.06
CA LEU A 229 10.40 -5.42 -12.82
C LEU A 229 9.68 -4.32 -12.04
N LEU A 230 9.17 -3.30 -12.74
CA LEU A 230 8.40 -2.20 -12.16
C LEU A 230 9.10 -1.46 -11.00
N ASN A 231 10.43 -1.48 -10.95
CA ASN A 231 11.24 -0.90 -9.87
C ASN A 231 11.31 0.64 -9.94
N GLN A 232 11.01 1.25 -11.08
CA GLN A 232 11.18 2.69 -11.29
C GLN A 232 10.49 3.56 -10.21
N PRO A 233 9.22 3.31 -9.80
CA PRO A 233 8.55 4.17 -8.82
C PRO A 233 9.18 4.13 -7.43
N VAL A 234 9.64 2.97 -6.95
CA VAL A 234 10.29 2.87 -5.62
C VAL A 234 11.72 3.41 -5.65
N GLU A 235 12.44 3.23 -6.75
CA GLU A 235 13.75 3.86 -6.93
C GLU A 235 13.61 5.38 -6.98
N GLN A 236 12.65 5.91 -7.74
CA GLN A 236 12.31 7.33 -7.79
C GLN A 236 11.98 7.88 -6.40
N MET A 237 11.13 7.19 -5.62
CA MET A 237 10.85 7.52 -4.22
C MET A 237 12.13 7.63 -3.39
N ALA A 238 13.01 6.62 -3.48
CA ALA A 238 14.28 6.60 -2.75
C ALA A 238 15.23 7.73 -3.21
N ARG A 239 15.22 8.13 -4.49
CA ARG A 239 16.11 9.19 -5.02
C ARG A 239 15.58 10.61 -4.83
N SER A 240 14.28 10.78 -4.75
CA SER A 240 13.62 12.08 -4.69
C SER A 240 13.91 12.84 -3.41
N ASP A 241 14.25 14.11 -3.54
CA ASP A 241 14.32 15.11 -2.46
C ASP A 241 13.00 15.89 -2.30
N ARG A 242 11.95 15.49 -3.02
CA ARG A 242 10.62 16.13 -3.04
C ARG A 242 9.53 15.26 -2.41
N ILE A 243 9.63 13.94 -2.49
CA ILE A 243 8.57 13.03 -2.04
C ILE A 243 8.69 12.77 -0.53
N ASP A 244 7.94 13.54 0.27
CA ASP A 244 7.92 13.47 1.73
C ASP A 244 6.84 12.50 2.26
N THR A 245 7.14 11.21 2.21
CA THR A 245 6.30 10.16 2.81
C THR A 245 7.14 8.98 3.26
N GLY A 246 6.62 8.16 4.17
CA GLY A 246 7.28 6.92 4.56
C GLY A 246 7.26 5.91 3.42
N PHE A 247 8.29 5.08 3.32
CA PHE A 247 8.23 3.92 2.43
C PHE A 247 8.94 2.68 2.96
N CYS A 248 8.45 1.51 2.60
CA CYS A 248 9.16 0.24 2.70
C CYS A 248 8.75 -0.65 1.51
N VAL A 249 9.17 -1.90 1.52
CA VAL A 249 8.86 -2.85 0.44
C VAL A 249 8.23 -4.13 0.96
N CYS A 250 7.36 -4.70 0.13
CA CYS A 250 6.93 -6.08 0.17
C CYS A 250 7.52 -6.81 -1.04
N TRP A 251 8.41 -7.78 -0.80
CA TRP A 251 8.90 -8.63 -1.88
C TRP A 251 7.77 -9.52 -2.38
N ALA A 252 7.22 -9.15 -3.55
CA ALA A 252 6.20 -9.91 -4.26
C ALA A 252 6.89 -11.08 -4.98
N ASN A 253 7.15 -12.15 -4.23
CA ASN A 253 8.07 -13.21 -4.61
C ASN A 253 7.40 -14.36 -5.37
N GLU A 254 6.27 -14.13 -6.04
CA GLU A 254 5.60 -15.15 -6.85
C GLU A 254 6.07 -15.12 -8.32
N ASN A 255 5.70 -16.15 -9.08
CA ASN A 255 5.90 -16.12 -10.53
C ASN A 255 5.13 -14.96 -11.16
N TRP A 256 5.70 -14.36 -12.21
CA TRP A 256 4.99 -13.40 -13.02
C TRP A 256 4.19 -14.16 -14.09
N SER A 257 2.87 -14.21 -13.96
CA SER A 257 1.96 -14.93 -14.86
C SER A 257 1.04 -13.98 -15.63
N ARG A 258 0.47 -14.46 -16.75
CA ARG A 258 -0.57 -13.71 -17.48
C ARG A 258 -1.84 -13.48 -16.67
N ASN A 259 -2.13 -14.41 -15.76
CA ASN A 259 -3.26 -14.30 -14.85
C ASN A 259 -2.73 -13.74 -13.53
N TRP A 260 -3.17 -12.54 -13.16
CA TRP A 260 -2.92 -11.91 -11.85
C TRP A 260 -3.79 -12.59 -10.78
N ASP A 261 -3.57 -13.88 -10.53
CA ASP A 261 -4.29 -14.63 -9.50
C ASP A 261 -3.40 -15.59 -8.69
N GLY A 262 -2.07 -15.47 -8.84
CA GLY A 262 -1.10 -16.33 -8.17
C GLY A 262 -1.10 -17.78 -8.65
N GLN A 263 -1.93 -18.13 -9.64
CA GLN A 263 -1.96 -19.47 -10.22
C GLN A 263 -1.02 -19.55 -11.41
N ASN A 264 -0.16 -20.58 -11.43
CA ASN A 264 0.93 -20.79 -12.40
C ASN A 264 0.50 -21.09 -13.85
N ARG A 265 -0.66 -20.62 -14.31
CA ARG A 265 -1.10 -20.76 -15.70
C ARG A 265 -0.45 -19.66 -16.55
N HIS A 266 0.33 -20.06 -17.55
CA HIS A 266 1.08 -19.17 -18.46
C HIS A 266 2.07 -18.23 -17.74
N VAL A 267 3.08 -18.82 -17.10
CA VAL A 267 4.21 -18.08 -16.51
C VAL A 267 4.98 -17.34 -17.61
N LEU A 268 5.10 -16.02 -17.46
CA LEU A 268 5.83 -15.10 -18.34
C LEU A 268 7.28 -14.91 -17.87
N LEU A 269 7.47 -14.83 -16.55
CA LEU A 269 8.78 -14.83 -15.91
C LEU A 269 8.71 -15.67 -14.64
N LYS A 270 9.56 -16.70 -14.57
CA LYS A 270 9.62 -17.62 -13.44
C LYS A 270 10.45 -17.03 -12.31
N GLN A 271 9.98 -17.17 -11.08
CA GLN A 271 10.75 -16.91 -9.88
C GLN A 271 11.65 -18.12 -9.59
N GLU A 272 12.95 -17.85 -9.52
CA GLU A 272 13.95 -18.84 -9.12
C GLU A 272 14.67 -18.36 -7.87
N TYR A 273 14.89 -19.28 -6.94
CA TYR A 273 15.48 -18.99 -5.65
C TYR A 273 16.83 -19.66 -5.51
N SER A 274 17.78 -18.91 -4.99
CA SER A 274 19.05 -19.40 -4.47
C SER A 274 19.41 -18.55 -3.26
N LEU A 275 20.22 -19.09 -2.34
CA LEU A 275 20.72 -18.30 -1.21
C LEU A 275 21.50 -17.07 -1.69
N GLU A 276 22.27 -17.21 -2.77
CA GLU A 276 22.99 -16.11 -3.41
C GLU A 276 22.04 -15.00 -3.90
N SER A 277 20.97 -15.37 -4.61
CA SER A 277 19.92 -14.45 -5.07
C SER A 277 19.22 -13.73 -3.92
N ASN A 278 18.87 -14.48 -2.87
CA ASN A 278 18.20 -13.93 -1.72
C ASN A 278 19.12 -12.95 -0.96
N VAL A 279 20.41 -13.26 -0.84
CA VAL A 279 21.41 -12.35 -0.25
C VAL A 279 21.63 -11.11 -1.15
N ALA A 280 21.61 -11.28 -2.47
CA ALA A 280 21.70 -10.16 -3.40
C ALA A 280 20.50 -9.21 -3.24
N LEU A 281 19.28 -9.74 -3.05
CA LEU A 281 18.09 -8.93 -2.81
C LEU A 281 18.23 -8.06 -1.56
N ILE A 282 18.61 -8.61 -0.41
CA ILE A 282 18.73 -7.76 0.80
C ILE A 282 19.82 -6.70 0.61
N ARG A 283 20.94 -7.04 -0.05
CA ARG A 283 22.01 -6.08 -0.38
C ARG A 283 21.54 -4.95 -1.29
N GLU A 284 20.63 -5.22 -2.21
CA GLU A 284 19.98 -4.22 -3.07
C GLU A 284 19.08 -3.26 -2.25
N LEU A 285 18.39 -3.77 -1.24
CA LEU A 285 17.46 -2.98 -0.42
C LEU A 285 18.17 -2.15 0.67
N ILE A 286 19.32 -2.60 1.17
CA ILE A 286 20.07 -1.95 2.25
C ILE A 286 20.31 -0.44 2.03
N PRO A 287 20.73 0.04 0.84
CA PRO A 287 20.86 1.48 0.57
C PRO A 287 19.56 2.26 0.80
N MET A 288 18.41 1.72 0.36
CA MET A 288 17.10 2.34 0.58
C MET A 288 16.66 2.26 2.04
N MET A 289 16.96 1.16 2.74
CA MET A 289 16.67 0.98 4.17
C MET A 289 17.39 2.01 5.06
N LYS A 290 18.49 2.60 4.58
CA LYS A 290 19.19 3.70 5.27
C LYS A 290 18.50 5.04 5.14
N ASP A 291 17.55 5.20 4.21
CA ASP A 291 16.80 6.43 4.04
C ASP A 291 16.05 6.77 5.35
N PRO A 292 16.08 8.04 5.81
CA PRO A 292 15.35 8.46 7.00
C PRO A 292 13.83 8.28 6.87
N ARG A 293 13.29 8.23 5.65
CA ARG A 293 11.88 7.96 5.35
C ARG A 293 11.56 6.46 5.33
N TRP A 294 12.54 5.56 5.42
CA TRP A 294 12.25 4.13 5.49
C TRP A 294 11.41 3.81 6.73
N ILE A 295 10.29 3.11 6.54
CA ILE A 295 9.34 2.81 7.62
C ILE A 295 10.02 1.91 8.65
N ARG A 296 9.93 2.31 9.91
CA ARG A 296 10.53 1.60 11.05
C ARG A 296 9.48 1.29 12.09
N PHE A 297 9.56 0.10 12.69
CA PHE A 297 8.77 -0.32 13.85
C PHE A 297 9.72 -0.63 15.00
N ARG A 298 9.50 -0.03 16.18
CA ARG A 298 10.45 -0.09 17.32
C ARG A 298 11.88 0.27 16.91
N GLY A 299 12.02 1.26 16.03
CA GLY A 299 13.30 1.73 15.47
C GLY A 299 13.96 0.82 14.42
N LYS A 300 13.44 -0.39 14.18
CA LYS A 300 13.99 -1.35 13.21
C LYS A 300 13.38 -1.15 11.81
N PRO A 301 14.17 -1.16 10.71
CA PRO A 301 13.64 -1.07 9.34
C PRO A 301 12.67 -2.21 9.04
N VAL A 302 11.47 -1.88 8.55
CA VAL A 302 10.46 -2.88 8.19
C VAL A 302 10.80 -3.49 6.83
N MET A 303 10.76 -4.83 6.75
CA MET A 303 10.90 -5.60 5.51
C MET A 303 9.77 -6.63 5.45
N VAL A 304 8.98 -6.64 4.37
CA VAL A 304 7.87 -7.59 4.21
C VAL A 304 8.18 -8.57 3.08
N VAL A 305 7.86 -9.86 3.28
CA VAL A 305 7.93 -10.91 2.26
C VAL A 305 6.53 -11.47 2.02
N TYR A 306 6.12 -11.61 0.76
CA TYR A 306 4.75 -12.01 0.45
C TYR A 306 4.47 -13.49 0.80
N ARG A 307 5.31 -14.42 0.34
CA ARG A 307 5.15 -15.86 0.57
C ARG A 307 6.46 -16.55 0.92
N ILE A 308 6.75 -16.73 2.20
CA ILE A 308 7.99 -17.41 2.61
C ILE A 308 7.97 -18.93 2.37
N SER A 309 6.78 -19.55 2.27
CA SER A 309 6.60 -21.01 2.09
C SER A 309 7.22 -21.56 0.80
N ILE A 310 7.34 -20.71 -0.23
CA ILE A 310 7.89 -21.09 -1.54
C ILE A 310 9.39 -20.80 -1.68
N ILE A 311 10.02 -20.22 -0.66
CA ILE A 311 11.46 -19.92 -0.64
C ILE A 311 12.21 -21.09 0.00
N PRO A 312 13.05 -21.82 -0.74
CA PRO A 312 13.91 -22.85 -0.16
C PRO A 312 14.85 -22.25 0.89
N ASN A 313 15.09 -22.98 1.98
CA ASN A 313 15.99 -22.56 3.07
C ASN A 313 15.65 -21.17 3.64
N TRP A 314 14.35 -20.90 3.83
CA TRP A 314 13.87 -19.60 4.32
C TRP A 314 14.52 -19.16 5.64
N LEU A 315 14.62 -20.04 6.65
CA LEU A 315 15.22 -19.68 7.94
C LEU A 315 16.69 -19.23 7.80
N GLU A 316 17.43 -19.90 6.91
CA GLU A 316 18.80 -19.49 6.60
C GLU A 316 18.84 -18.14 5.87
N THR A 317 17.92 -17.93 4.91
CA THR A 317 17.75 -16.65 4.23
C THR A 317 17.47 -15.51 5.22
N ALA A 318 16.53 -15.68 6.14
CA ALA A 318 16.19 -14.70 7.16
C ALA A 318 17.37 -14.37 8.08
N ARG A 319 18.13 -15.39 8.51
CA ARG A 319 19.36 -15.22 9.30
C ARG A 319 20.40 -14.41 8.53
N LEU A 320 20.68 -14.77 7.27
CA LEU A 320 21.64 -14.08 6.42
C LEU A 320 21.23 -12.63 6.17
N TRP A 321 19.95 -12.35 5.98
CA TRP A 321 19.46 -10.97 5.83
C TRP A 321 19.77 -10.10 7.03
N ARG A 322 19.53 -10.60 8.25
CA ARG A 322 19.90 -9.89 9.48
C ARG A 322 21.40 -9.65 9.57
N GLU A 323 22.21 -10.64 9.21
CA GLU A 323 23.67 -10.53 9.21
C GLU A 323 24.19 -9.48 8.22
N GLU A 324 23.65 -9.45 7.00
CA GLU A 324 24.00 -8.45 5.98
C GLU A 324 23.59 -7.04 6.43
N CYS A 325 22.40 -6.88 7.02
CA CYS A 325 21.96 -5.60 7.59
C CYS A 325 22.86 -5.12 8.74
N ARG A 326 23.24 -6.01 9.67
CA ARG A 326 24.20 -5.69 10.74
C ARG A 326 25.56 -5.30 10.17
N ARG A 327 26.09 -6.08 9.22
CA ARG A 327 27.38 -5.80 8.55
C ARG A 327 27.38 -4.46 7.83
N ALA A 328 26.25 -4.06 7.26
CA ALA A 328 26.08 -2.78 6.59
C ALA A 328 25.81 -1.59 7.53
N GLY A 329 25.74 -1.82 8.84
CA GLY A 329 25.52 -0.79 9.86
C GLY A 329 24.06 -0.36 10.04
N LEU A 330 23.08 -1.12 9.52
CA LEU A 330 21.65 -0.89 9.78
C LEU A 330 21.21 -1.42 11.15
N GLY A 331 21.91 -2.42 11.69
CA GLY A 331 21.51 -3.14 12.89
C GLY A 331 20.50 -4.23 12.57
N GLU A 332 19.51 -4.41 13.44
CA GLU A 332 18.42 -5.36 13.27
C GLU A 332 17.29 -4.81 12.39
N ILE A 333 16.56 -5.72 11.73
CA ILE A 333 15.36 -5.41 10.92
C ILE A 333 14.10 -5.95 11.59
N HIS A 334 12.95 -5.36 11.26
CA HIS A 334 11.62 -5.88 11.59
C HIS A 334 11.10 -6.67 10.38
N LEU A 335 11.33 -7.98 10.38
CA LEU A 335 11.03 -8.86 9.25
C LEU A 335 9.62 -9.43 9.39
N CYS A 336 8.79 -9.21 8.38
CA CYS A 336 7.40 -9.67 8.35
C CYS A 336 7.11 -10.58 7.16
N ALA A 337 6.11 -11.44 7.32
CA ALA A 337 5.49 -12.14 6.20
C ALA A 337 4.00 -11.86 6.13
N VAL A 338 3.45 -11.82 4.91
CA VAL A 338 2.01 -11.73 4.68
C VAL A 338 1.32 -13.04 5.07
N ARG A 339 0.16 -12.94 5.74
CA ARG A 339 -0.75 -14.07 5.96
C ARG A 339 -1.48 -14.42 4.67
N PHE A 340 -0.91 -15.37 3.93
CA PHE A 340 -1.47 -15.84 2.67
C PHE A 340 -2.51 -16.93 2.91
N GLY A 341 -3.78 -16.66 2.58
CA GLY A 341 -4.90 -17.50 3.01
C GLY A 341 -5.00 -18.89 2.36
N LEU A 342 -4.31 -19.13 1.24
CA LEU A 342 -4.28 -20.46 0.60
C LEU A 342 -3.25 -21.40 1.25
N GLU A 343 -2.22 -20.86 1.87
CA GLU A 343 -1.14 -21.60 2.52
C GLU A 343 -0.76 -20.92 3.84
N PRO A 344 -1.68 -20.88 4.82
CA PRO A 344 -1.43 -20.18 6.07
C PRO A 344 -0.30 -20.87 6.85
N LEU A 345 0.73 -20.10 7.18
CA LEU A 345 1.80 -20.54 8.07
C LEU A 345 1.21 -20.93 9.43
N GLN A 346 1.61 -22.09 9.94
CA GLN A 346 1.17 -22.57 11.25
C GLN A 346 2.19 -22.17 12.30
N GLY A 347 1.70 -21.79 13.49
CA GLY A 347 2.57 -21.38 14.59
C GLY A 347 2.97 -19.89 14.56
N PRO A 348 3.59 -19.42 15.64
CA PRO A 348 3.94 -18.02 15.84
C PRO A 348 5.10 -17.57 14.92
N PRO A 349 5.24 -16.26 14.62
CA PRO A 349 6.21 -15.73 13.65
C PRO A 349 7.67 -16.14 13.91
N GLU A 350 8.07 -16.24 15.17
CA GLU A 350 9.45 -16.57 15.57
C GLU A 350 9.91 -17.95 15.11
N GLU A 351 9.00 -18.93 15.04
CA GLU A 351 9.28 -20.28 14.51
C GLU A 351 9.64 -20.23 13.02
N HIS A 352 9.22 -19.17 12.33
CA HIS A 352 9.53 -18.90 10.92
C HIS A 352 10.64 -17.85 10.76
N GLY A 353 11.34 -17.47 11.82
CA GLY A 353 12.39 -16.44 11.77
C GLY A 353 11.90 -15.02 11.52
N LEU A 354 10.61 -14.76 11.74
CA LEU A 354 9.94 -13.47 11.56
C LEU A 354 9.76 -12.75 12.91
N ASP A 355 9.58 -11.42 12.87
CA ASP A 355 9.19 -10.63 14.04
C ASP A 355 7.66 -10.51 14.16
N SER A 356 6.92 -10.56 13.05
CA SER A 356 5.46 -10.45 13.03
C SER A 356 4.86 -10.92 11.71
N TYR A 357 3.57 -11.26 11.73
CA TYR A 357 2.78 -11.38 10.50
C TYR A 357 2.14 -10.05 10.09
N VAL A 358 1.75 -9.93 8.81
CA VAL A 358 0.91 -8.84 8.28
C VAL A 358 -0.37 -9.46 7.70
N LEU A 359 -1.53 -9.03 8.17
CA LEU A 359 -2.80 -9.45 7.55
C LEU A 359 -2.98 -8.73 6.21
N PHE A 360 -3.53 -9.43 5.22
CA PHE A 360 -3.75 -8.88 3.88
C PHE A 360 -5.13 -9.30 3.33
N PRO A 361 -6.24 -8.73 3.84
CA PRO A 361 -7.56 -9.03 3.32
C PRO A 361 -7.66 -8.81 1.80
N PRO A 362 -8.43 -9.63 1.06
CA PRO A 362 -9.43 -10.60 1.55
C PRO A 362 -8.86 -12.00 1.91
N HIS A 363 -7.53 -12.17 2.01
CA HIS A 363 -6.99 -13.43 2.51
C HIS A 363 -7.46 -13.70 3.94
N GLU A 364 -7.87 -14.94 4.20
CA GLU A 364 -8.43 -15.38 5.48
C GLU A 364 -9.65 -14.59 5.98
N ALA A 365 -10.29 -13.79 5.13
CA ALA A 365 -11.51 -13.07 5.47
C ALA A 365 -12.74 -14.00 5.42
N ALA A 366 -13.74 -13.69 6.23
CA ALA A 366 -15.05 -14.32 6.16
C ALA A 366 -15.69 -14.09 4.79
N ARG A 367 -16.52 -15.05 4.35
CA ARG A 367 -17.20 -15.01 3.06
C ARG A 367 -18.66 -15.41 3.25
N GLU A 368 -19.57 -14.48 3.01
CA GLU A 368 -21.00 -14.76 2.88
C GLU A 368 -21.40 -14.55 1.42
N ASP A 369 -22.02 -15.56 0.80
CA ASP A 369 -22.43 -15.49 -0.60
C ASP A 369 -23.66 -14.58 -0.78
N LEU A 370 -23.56 -13.64 -1.72
CA LEU A 370 -24.60 -12.70 -2.14
C LEU A 370 -25.00 -12.88 -3.60
N ARG A 371 -24.46 -13.88 -4.31
CA ARG A 371 -24.68 -14.05 -5.76
C ARG A 371 -26.16 -14.11 -6.13
N ASP A 372 -26.97 -14.84 -5.37
CA ASP A 372 -28.41 -14.96 -5.64
C ASP A 372 -29.24 -13.77 -5.12
N LYS A 373 -28.60 -12.85 -4.39
CA LYS A 373 -29.26 -11.68 -3.78
C LYS A 373 -29.06 -10.40 -4.61
N VAL A 374 -28.12 -10.37 -5.55
CA VAL A 374 -27.93 -9.20 -6.44
C VAL A 374 -28.95 -9.20 -7.58
N LEU A 375 -29.39 -8.01 -7.98
CA LEU A 375 -30.39 -7.83 -9.04
C LEU A 375 -29.73 -7.70 -10.41
N ASP A 376 -30.41 -8.16 -11.47
CA ASP A 376 -29.96 -8.06 -12.87
C ASP A 376 -28.56 -8.66 -13.13
N LEU A 377 -28.22 -9.77 -12.47
CA LEU A 377 -26.95 -10.45 -12.68
C LEU A 377 -26.79 -10.87 -14.14
N HIS A 378 -25.64 -10.55 -14.74
CA HIS A 378 -25.30 -10.90 -16.11
C HIS A 378 -25.40 -12.42 -16.30
N ARG A 379 -26.13 -12.86 -17.34
CA ARG A 379 -26.42 -14.29 -17.58
C ARG A 379 -25.17 -15.18 -17.66
N ASP A 380 -24.05 -14.64 -18.13
CA ASP A 380 -22.79 -15.36 -18.33
C ASP A 380 -21.84 -15.19 -17.11
N PHE A 381 -22.30 -14.63 -15.99
CA PHE A 381 -21.46 -14.46 -14.80
C PHE A 381 -21.14 -15.81 -14.14
N GLY A 382 -19.88 -16.23 -14.23
CA GLY A 382 -19.33 -17.44 -13.61
C GLY A 382 -18.70 -17.21 -12.24
N GLY A 383 -18.51 -15.94 -11.85
CA GLY A 383 -17.78 -15.53 -10.65
C GLY A 383 -18.52 -15.65 -9.31
N GLU A 384 -17.96 -14.98 -8.30
CA GLU A 384 -18.41 -15.00 -6.92
C GLU A 384 -18.77 -13.56 -6.46
N VAL A 385 -19.87 -13.42 -5.71
CA VAL A 385 -20.24 -12.15 -5.06
C VAL A 385 -20.35 -12.39 -3.57
N PHE A 386 -19.56 -11.70 -2.76
CA PHE A 386 -19.51 -11.84 -1.32
C PHE A 386 -19.97 -10.56 -0.61
N ASP A 387 -20.44 -10.70 0.63
CA ASP A 387 -20.77 -9.56 1.49
C ASP A 387 -19.49 -8.93 2.09
N TYR A 388 -19.28 -7.64 1.85
CA TYR A 388 -18.18 -6.90 2.47
C TYR A 388 -18.37 -6.74 3.99
N SER A 389 -19.60 -6.57 4.48
CA SER A 389 -19.86 -6.42 5.92
C SER A 389 -19.49 -7.68 6.69
N ALA A 390 -19.65 -8.87 6.08
CA ALA A 390 -19.20 -10.13 6.66
C ALA A 390 -17.68 -10.17 6.88
N VAL A 391 -16.89 -9.55 6.00
CA VAL A 391 -15.43 -9.42 6.16
C VAL A 391 -15.10 -8.59 7.39
N VAL A 392 -15.72 -7.41 7.52
CA VAL A 392 -15.50 -6.49 8.63
C VAL A 392 -15.91 -7.13 9.95
N ASP A 393 -17.12 -7.68 10.01
CA ASP A 393 -17.67 -8.30 11.23
C ASP A 393 -16.88 -9.55 11.62
N GLY A 394 -16.51 -10.38 10.63
CA GLY A 394 -15.71 -11.58 10.84
C GLY A 394 -14.30 -11.28 11.34
N ASP A 395 -13.64 -10.24 10.83
CA ASP A 395 -12.32 -9.82 11.30
C ASP A 395 -12.38 -9.28 12.73
N LEU A 396 -13.35 -8.39 13.03
CA LEU A 396 -13.53 -7.87 14.39
C LEU A 396 -13.91 -8.97 15.38
N GLN A 397 -14.74 -9.94 14.99
CA GLN A 397 -15.09 -11.08 15.83
C GLN A 397 -13.88 -11.98 16.08
N ARG A 398 -13.10 -12.31 15.04
CA ARG A 398 -11.92 -13.17 15.13
C ARG A 398 -10.90 -12.66 16.14
N PHE A 399 -10.70 -11.35 16.19
CA PHE A 399 -9.67 -10.71 17.03
C PHE A 399 -10.23 -9.99 18.26
N ALA A 400 -11.48 -10.29 18.66
CA ALA A 400 -12.11 -9.67 19.82
C ALA A 400 -11.34 -9.91 21.14
N SER A 401 -10.69 -11.07 21.25
CA SER A 401 -9.89 -11.50 22.42
C SER A 401 -8.38 -11.26 22.26
N GLY A 402 -7.96 -10.50 21.23
CA GLY A 402 -6.56 -10.23 20.93
C GLY A 402 -5.96 -11.21 19.93
N TYR A 403 -4.63 -11.37 19.98
CA TYR A 403 -3.86 -12.21 19.08
C TYR A 403 -3.09 -13.26 19.85
N ASP A 404 -2.98 -14.45 19.27
CA ASP A 404 -2.15 -15.52 19.81
C ASP A 404 -0.64 -15.23 19.65
N TRP A 405 -0.27 -14.29 18.76
CA TRP A 405 1.11 -13.92 18.44
C TRP A 405 1.19 -12.52 17.79
N PRO A 406 2.39 -11.91 17.68
CA PRO A 406 2.57 -10.60 17.06
C PRO A 406 2.05 -10.54 15.61
N VAL A 407 1.11 -9.64 15.36
CA VAL A 407 0.54 -9.40 14.04
C VAL A 407 0.22 -7.93 13.85
N HIS A 408 0.53 -7.43 12.66
CA HIS A 408 0.10 -6.13 12.18
C HIS A 408 -1.23 -6.30 11.45
N ARG A 409 -2.27 -5.57 11.89
CA ARG A 409 -3.59 -5.64 11.27
C ARG A 409 -3.55 -5.12 9.85
N GLY A 410 -4.44 -5.66 9.03
CA GLY A 410 -4.64 -5.29 7.64
C GLY A 410 -6.11 -5.11 7.36
N MET A 411 -6.46 -4.14 6.52
CA MET A 411 -7.82 -3.94 6.02
C MET A 411 -7.80 -3.74 4.51
N MET A 412 -8.95 -3.95 3.87
CA MET A 412 -9.17 -3.61 2.47
C MET A 412 -10.33 -2.62 2.34
N LEU A 413 -10.40 -1.90 1.22
CA LEU A 413 -11.45 -0.91 0.98
C LEU A 413 -12.67 -1.50 0.29
N GLY A 414 -12.46 -2.66 -0.32
CA GLY A 414 -13.38 -3.45 -1.13
C GLY A 414 -12.55 -4.53 -1.81
N TRP A 415 -13.16 -5.28 -2.71
CA TRP A 415 -12.41 -6.14 -3.63
C TRP A 415 -13.30 -6.48 -4.81
N ASP A 416 -12.84 -6.20 -6.01
CA ASP A 416 -13.56 -6.37 -7.25
C ASP A 416 -12.57 -6.44 -8.41
N ASN A 417 -12.22 -7.66 -8.82
CA ASN A 417 -11.29 -7.89 -9.92
C ASN A 417 -11.97 -8.05 -11.28
N THR A 418 -13.18 -7.47 -11.46
CA THR A 418 -13.91 -7.45 -12.75
C THR A 418 -13.09 -6.87 -13.88
N ALA A 419 -12.26 -5.85 -13.60
CA ALA A 419 -11.38 -5.24 -14.59
C ALA A 419 -10.36 -6.24 -15.20
N ARG A 420 -9.94 -7.26 -14.43
CA ARG A 420 -9.00 -8.31 -14.86
C ARG A 420 -9.72 -9.57 -15.34
N ARG A 421 -10.78 -9.99 -14.65
CA ARG A 421 -11.42 -11.32 -14.81
C ARG A 421 -12.78 -11.31 -15.52
N LEU A 422 -13.34 -10.13 -15.82
CA LEU A 422 -14.62 -9.97 -16.49
C LEU A 422 -15.73 -10.78 -15.78
N THR A 423 -16.34 -11.75 -16.46
CA THR A 423 -17.45 -12.57 -15.92
C THR A 423 -17.03 -13.61 -14.88
N ASP A 424 -15.72 -13.86 -14.71
CA ASP A 424 -15.16 -14.79 -13.72
C ASP A 424 -14.60 -14.06 -12.48
N ALA A 425 -15.10 -12.85 -12.21
CA ALA A 425 -14.63 -11.99 -11.16
C ALA A 425 -15.08 -12.44 -9.76
N ARG A 426 -14.31 -12.04 -8.76
CA ARG A 426 -14.69 -12.08 -7.36
C ARG A 426 -14.98 -10.65 -6.91
N VAL A 427 -16.17 -10.42 -6.39
CA VAL A 427 -16.65 -9.10 -5.97
C VAL A 427 -17.11 -9.16 -4.52
N PHE A 428 -16.61 -8.26 -3.68
CA PHE A 428 -17.12 -8.01 -2.33
C PHE A 428 -18.05 -6.80 -2.38
N HIS A 429 -19.34 -7.08 -2.42
CA HIS A 429 -20.41 -6.10 -2.55
C HIS A 429 -20.73 -5.42 -1.22
N GLY A 430 -21.15 -4.15 -1.27
CA GLY A 430 -21.47 -3.36 -0.08
C GLY A 430 -20.28 -2.64 0.57
N ALA A 431 -19.11 -2.66 -0.07
CA ALA A 431 -17.95 -1.92 0.38
C ALA A 431 -18.18 -0.40 0.31
N THR A 432 -18.10 0.28 1.46
CA THR A 432 -18.30 1.74 1.58
C THR A 432 -17.24 2.36 2.51
N PRO A 433 -16.95 3.67 2.38
CA PRO A 433 -16.10 4.39 3.33
C PRO A 433 -16.57 4.27 4.79
N TYR A 434 -17.87 4.08 5.01
CA TYR A 434 -18.48 3.93 6.33
C TYR A 434 -18.09 2.59 6.96
N GLY A 435 -18.26 1.48 6.24
CA GLY A 435 -17.82 0.17 6.69
C GLY A 435 -16.30 0.13 6.94
N LEU A 436 -15.50 0.80 6.10
CA LEU A 436 -14.06 0.96 6.31
C LEU A 436 -13.73 1.73 7.60
N ARG A 437 -14.42 2.84 7.87
CA ARG A 437 -14.24 3.60 9.13
C ARG A 437 -14.53 2.71 10.34
N ARG A 438 -15.66 1.99 10.32
CA ARG A 438 -16.07 1.09 11.40
C ARG A 438 -15.03 -0.01 11.63
N TRP A 439 -14.49 -0.57 10.55
CA TRP A 439 -13.42 -1.56 10.62
C TRP A 439 -12.16 -0.97 11.27
N MET A 440 -11.67 0.17 10.78
CA MET A 440 -10.50 0.85 11.34
C MET A 440 -10.69 1.20 12.82
N GLN A 441 -11.86 1.72 13.19
CA GLN A 441 -12.18 2.02 14.58
C GLN A 441 -12.13 0.77 15.46
N GLY A 442 -12.78 -0.32 15.04
CA GLY A 442 -12.75 -1.57 15.80
C GLY A 442 -11.34 -2.18 15.92
N VAL A 443 -10.52 -2.05 14.86
CA VAL A 443 -9.11 -2.45 14.88
C VAL A 443 -8.33 -1.64 15.93
N LEU A 444 -8.49 -0.31 15.94
CA LEU A 444 -7.82 0.57 16.91
C LEU A 444 -8.25 0.27 18.35
N GLU A 445 -9.55 0.08 18.58
CA GLU A 445 -10.07 -0.27 19.90
C GLU A 445 -9.59 -1.64 20.40
N GLN A 446 -9.41 -2.61 19.51
CA GLN A 446 -8.85 -3.92 19.86
C GLN A 446 -7.34 -3.84 20.11
N ASP A 447 -6.63 -3.09 19.26
CA ASP A 447 -5.19 -2.88 19.38
C ASP A 447 -4.84 -2.13 20.66
N ALA A 448 -5.58 -1.08 21.03
CA ALA A 448 -5.42 -0.37 22.30
C ALA A 448 -5.65 -1.26 23.53
N ARG A 449 -6.51 -2.29 23.41
CA ARG A 449 -6.81 -3.23 24.51
C ARG A 449 -5.78 -4.35 24.63
N HIS A 450 -5.30 -4.87 23.50
CA HIS A 450 -4.60 -6.15 23.45
C HIS A 450 -3.12 -6.03 23.05
N ASN A 451 -2.73 -4.92 22.44
CA ASN A 451 -1.34 -4.71 22.02
C ASN A 451 -0.63 -3.81 23.05
N PRO A 452 0.36 -4.31 23.79
CA PRO A 452 1.04 -3.52 24.83
C PRO A 452 2.06 -2.52 24.28
N ASP A 453 2.38 -2.57 22.99
CA ASP A 453 3.37 -1.66 22.40
C ASP A 453 2.93 -0.18 22.47
N PRO A 454 3.84 0.79 22.54
CA PRO A 454 3.49 2.21 22.37
C PRO A 454 3.27 2.60 20.90
N GLU A 455 3.50 1.67 19.97
CA GLU A 455 3.47 1.87 18.53
C GLU A 455 2.66 0.75 17.87
N SER A 456 1.90 1.10 16.83
CA SER A 456 1.18 0.15 15.98
C SER A 456 1.41 0.43 14.51
N LEU A 457 1.62 -0.64 13.75
CA LEU A 457 1.70 -0.63 12.31
C LEU A 457 0.42 -1.27 11.76
N ILE A 458 -0.37 -0.49 11.02
CA ILE A 458 -1.64 -0.94 10.45
C ILE A 458 -1.52 -0.85 8.94
N PHE A 459 -1.75 -1.96 8.24
CA PHE A 459 -1.68 -2.03 6.80
C PHE A 459 -3.04 -1.80 6.15
N VAL A 460 -3.05 -1.15 4.98
CA VAL A 460 -4.22 -0.97 4.14
C VAL A 460 -3.92 -1.51 2.75
N ASN A 461 -4.76 -2.43 2.27
CA ASN A 461 -4.74 -2.96 0.92
C ASN A 461 -5.82 -2.23 0.10
N ALA A 462 -5.52 -1.19 -0.67
CA ALA A 462 -4.21 -0.61 -0.98
C ALA A 462 -4.31 0.91 -1.16
N TRP A 463 -3.19 1.56 -1.52
CA TRP A 463 -3.20 2.92 -2.05
C TRP A 463 -3.92 2.96 -3.41
N ASN A 464 -3.48 2.11 -4.35
CA ASN A 464 -3.84 2.22 -5.77
C ASN A 464 -4.09 0.87 -6.50
N GLU A 465 -4.61 -0.17 -5.86
CA GLU A 465 -5.01 -1.41 -6.56
C GLU A 465 -6.37 -1.22 -7.29
N TRP A 466 -6.35 -0.41 -8.36
CA TRP A 466 -7.54 -0.02 -9.11
C TRP A 466 -8.22 -1.20 -9.82
N ALA A 467 -7.44 -2.12 -10.37
CA ALA A 467 -7.96 -3.24 -11.14
C ALA A 467 -8.55 -4.36 -10.25
N GLU A 468 -8.25 -4.33 -8.95
CA GLU A 468 -8.91 -5.14 -7.91
C GLU A 468 -9.92 -4.33 -7.09
N GLY A 469 -10.21 -3.08 -7.48
CA GLY A 469 -11.23 -2.27 -6.84
C GLY A 469 -10.96 -1.92 -5.37
N THR A 470 -9.69 -2.02 -4.92
CA THR A 470 -9.27 -1.75 -3.54
C THR A 470 -8.18 -0.68 -3.49
N TYR A 471 -8.60 0.57 -3.37
CA TYR A 471 -7.71 1.74 -3.44
C TYR A 471 -8.20 2.86 -2.52
N LEU A 472 -7.26 3.59 -1.94
CA LEU A 472 -7.49 4.83 -1.18
C LEU A 472 -7.53 6.06 -2.07
N GLU A 473 -6.96 5.98 -3.28
CA GLU A 473 -6.96 7.10 -4.21
C GLU A 473 -8.39 7.61 -4.51
N PRO A 474 -8.59 8.93 -4.63
CA PRO A 474 -9.91 9.47 -4.89
C PRO A 474 -10.51 9.00 -6.21
N ASP A 475 -11.77 8.60 -6.18
CA ASP A 475 -12.55 8.26 -7.36
C ASP A 475 -13.77 9.17 -7.54
N GLN A 476 -14.44 9.08 -8.69
CA GLN A 476 -15.60 9.95 -8.98
C GLN A 476 -16.84 9.65 -8.12
N ARG A 477 -16.90 8.48 -7.48
CA ARG A 477 -18.08 8.06 -6.71
C ARG A 477 -18.02 8.55 -5.27
N TRP A 478 -16.87 8.37 -4.64
CA TRP A 478 -16.62 8.61 -3.22
C TRP A 478 -15.69 9.80 -2.99
N GLY A 479 -14.99 10.29 -4.02
CA GLY A 479 -13.97 11.32 -3.87
C GLY A 479 -12.95 10.89 -2.82
N ARG A 480 -12.70 11.76 -1.84
CA ARG A 480 -11.76 11.52 -0.74
C ARG A 480 -12.38 10.76 0.45
N ALA A 481 -13.61 10.25 0.34
CA ALA A 481 -14.34 9.73 1.51
C ALA A 481 -13.64 8.55 2.22
N SER A 482 -12.92 7.68 1.49
CA SER A 482 -12.15 6.59 2.11
C SER A 482 -10.98 7.09 2.96
N LEU A 483 -10.29 8.15 2.50
CA LEU A 483 -9.24 8.82 3.27
C LEU A 483 -9.83 9.56 4.48
N GLU A 484 -10.95 10.26 4.29
CA GLU A 484 -11.71 10.92 5.36
C GLU A 484 -12.18 9.91 6.42
N ALA A 485 -12.57 8.70 6.01
CA ALA A 485 -12.99 7.60 6.88
C ALA A 485 -11.84 7.11 7.77
N LEU A 486 -10.67 6.82 7.20
CA LEU A 486 -9.50 6.41 7.97
C LEU A 486 -9.08 7.49 8.97
N ARG A 487 -8.97 8.75 8.52
CA ARG A 487 -8.66 9.87 9.42
C ARG A 487 -9.70 10.00 10.52
N SER A 488 -10.98 9.89 10.19
CA SER A 488 -12.07 10.00 11.17
C SER A 488 -12.04 8.90 12.22
N ALA A 489 -11.65 7.67 11.86
CA ALA A 489 -11.51 6.58 12.82
C ALA A 489 -10.35 6.84 13.79
N VAL A 490 -9.18 7.23 13.27
CA VAL A 490 -7.99 7.54 14.09
C VAL A 490 -8.25 8.74 15.00
N GLU A 491 -8.90 9.79 14.49
CA GLU A 491 -9.24 10.99 15.26
C GLU A 491 -10.28 10.74 16.34
N ALA A 492 -11.15 9.73 16.18
CA ALA A 492 -12.18 9.37 17.14
C ALA A 492 -11.64 8.51 18.29
N ASP A 493 -10.48 7.86 18.09
CA ASP A 493 -9.82 7.09 19.13
C ASP A 493 -9.07 8.02 20.09
N PRO A 494 -9.36 7.97 21.41
CA PRO A 494 -8.78 8.89 22.38
C PRO A 494 -7.29 8.63 22.64
N VAL A 495 -6.76 7.44 22.31
CA VAL A 495 -5.37 7.05 22.59
C VAL A 495 -4.50 7.10 21.35
N ALA A 496 -5.08 6.93 20.15
CA ALA A 496 -4.36 6.96 18.90
C ALA A 496 -3.75 8.34 18.60
N ARG A 497 -2.50 8.33 18.14
CA ARG A 497 -1.76 9.46 17.60
C ARG A 497 -1.29 9.07 16.19
N PRO A 498 -1.85 9.65 15.12
CA PRO A 498 -1.37 9.36 13.76
C PRO A 498 0.07 9.86 13.62
N VAL A 499 0.93 9.06 12.98
CA VAL A 499 2.31 9.43 12.70
C VAL A 499 2.51 9.56 11.20
N VAL A 500 2.81 10.76 10.74
CA VAL A 500 3.23 11.04 9.36
C VAL A 500 4.71 11.36 9.32
N VAL A 501 5.34 11.14 8.17
CA VAL A 501 6.72 11.61 7.94
C VAL A 501 6.71 13.14 7.88
N PRO A 502 7.58 13.84 8.64
CA PRO A 502 7.66 15.29 8.60
C PRO A 502 8.04 15.82 7.23
N GLU A 503 7.49 16.96 6.85
CA GLU A 503 7.87 17.67 5.63
C GLU A 503 9.37 18.04 5.64
N GLY A 504 10.01 17.99 4.47
CA GLY A 504 11.44 18.22 4.29
C GLY A 504 12.33 17.04 4.70
N THR A 505 11.78 15.88 5.05
CA THR A 505 12.57 14.68 5.36
C THR A 505 13.30 14.16 4.13
N ALA A 506 12.69 14.25 2.94
CA ALA A 506 13.28 13.87 1.66
C ALA A 506 14.54 14.68 1.31
N ARG A 507 14.59 15.95 1.75
CA ARG A 507 15.74 16.85 1.55
C ARG A 507 16.88 16.63 2.54
N ARG A 508 16.68 15.82 3.59
CA ARG A 508 17.73 15.57 4.58
C ARG A 508 18.89 14.84 3.90
N PRO A 509 20.14 15.21 4.20
CA PRO A 509 21.30 14.50 3.68
C PRO A 509 21.21 13.01 3.99
N ARG A 510 21.22 12.17 2.95
CA ARG A 510 21.17 10.71 3.09
C ARG A 510 22.48 10.12 3.63
N THR A 511 23.55 10.91 3.61
CA THR A 511 24.94 10.44 3.60
C THR A 511 25.88 11.12 4.59
N ASP A 512 25.43 12.09 5.38
CA ASP A 512 26.31 12.80 6.34
C ASP A 512 26.98 11.88 7.38
N ALA A 513 26.48 10.65 7.55
CA ALA A 513 27.07 9.66 8.45
C ALA A 513 28.11 8.71 7.81
N LEU A 514 28.11 8.51 6.48
CA LEU A 514 28.94 7.45 5.87
C LEU A 514 30.28 7.97 5.33
N MET A 515 30.28 9.09 4.59
CA MET A 515 31.53 9.71 4.09
C MET A 515 32.35 10.34 5.23
N LYS A 516 31.66 10.86 6.26
CA LYS A 516 32.31 11.37 7.48
C LYS A 516 32.94 10.26 8.34
N ARG A 517 32.48 9.00 8.21
CA ARG A 517 33.02 7.82 8.92
C ARG A 517 34.06 7.04 8.12
N ALA A 518 33.97 7.03 6.79
CA ALA A 518 34.90 6.28 5.93
C ALA A 518 36.20 7.05 5.64
N GLY A 519 36.20 8.37 5.83
CA GLY A 519 37.20 9.24 5.20
C GLY A 519 36.97 9.25 3.68
N GLU A 520 37.33 10.33 2.99
CA GLU A 520 37.37 10.29 1.53
C GLU A 520 38.33 9.16 1.10
N PRO A 521 37.89 8.14 0.33
CA PRO A 521 38.74 6.99 -0.04
C PRO A 521 39.99 7.38 -0.86
N LEU A 522 40.01 8.61 -1.36
CA LEU A 522 41.09 9.21 -2.15
C LEU A 522 42.09 10.01 -1.30
N ARG A 523 41.87 10.14 0.02
CA ARG A 523 42.83 10.72 0.97
C ARG A 523 43.59 9.61 1.68
N ASP A 524 44.79 9.91 2.16
CA ASP A 524 45.69 8.94 2.82
C ASP A 524 45.07 8.24 4.05
N GLU A 525 44.03 8.83 4.65
CA GLU A 525 43.31 8.28 5.81
C GLU A 525 42.01 7.52 5.45
N GLY A 526 41.64 7.48 4.17
CA GLY A 526 40.40 6.87 3.69
C GLY A 526 40.40 5.35 3.78
N LYS A 527 39.30 4.75 4.24
CA LYS A 527 39.06 3.30 4.18
C LYS A 527 38.20 2.97 2.97
N ALA A 528 38.57 1.94 2.20
CA ALA A 528 37.76 1.42 1.10
C ALA A 528 36.37 0.98 1.59
N LEU A 529 35.32 1.32 0.85
CA LEU A 529 33.91 1.07 1.21
C LEU A 529 33.56 -0.42 1.30
N ARG A 530 34.32 -1.27 0.60
CA ARG A 530 34.32 -2.73 0.71
C ARG A 530 35.76 -3.23 0.64
N PRO A 531 36.06 -4.39 1.26
CA PRO A 531 37.33 -5.08 1.01
C PRO A 531 37.47 -5.33 -0.49
N MET A 532 38.66 -5.07 -1.02
CA MET A 532 38.99 -5.43 -2.40
C MET A 532 38.98 -6.95 -2.51
N GLU A 533 38.17 -7.47 -3.42
CA GLU A 533 38.15 -8.88 -3.76
C GLU A 533 39.08 -9.12 -4.94
N TRP A 534 39.86 -10.19 -4.84
CA TRP A 534 40.84 -10.57 -5.84
C TRP A 534 40.41 -11.89 -6.49
N ILE A 535 40.40 -11.91 -7.83
CA ILE A 535 40.01 -13.07 -8.62
C ILE A 535 41.17 -13.42 -9.57
N PRO A 536 41.72 -14.64 -9.48
CA PRO A 536 42.78 -15.07 -10.39
C PRO A 536 42.24 -15.22 -11.82
N GLY A 537 42.95 -14.64 -12.78
CA GLY A 537 42.71 -14.89 -14.20
C GLY A 537 43.43 -16.16 -14.68
N LYS A 538 43.03 -16.68 -15.84
CA LYS A 538 43.62 -17.89 -16.44
C LYS A 538 44.92 -17.63 -17.20
N ARG A 539 45.21 -16.37 -17.54
CA ARG A 539 46.48 -16.03 -18.19
C ARG A 539 47.63 -16.02 -17.19
N ARG A 540 48.78 -16.56 -17.59
CA ARG A 540 49.99 -16.52 -16.78
C ARG A 540 50.69 -15.17 -16.95
N PRO A 541 51.17 -14.54 -15.86
CA PRO A 541 52.00 -13.35 -15.96
C PRO A 541 53.33 -13.68 -16.64
N ALA A 542 53.78 -12.80 -17.54
CA ALA A 542 55.10 -12.85 -18.16
C ALA A 542 56.00 -11.75 -17.56
N ALA A 543 57.16 -12.12 -17.04
CA ALA A 543 58.04 -11.21 -16.29
C ALA A 543 58.53 -10.01 -17.13
N ASP A 544 58.75 -10.23 -18.43
CA ASP A 544 59.32 -9.23 -19.34
C ASP A 544 58.25 -8.45 -20.13
N ALA A 545 56.97 -8.71 -19.87
CA ALA A 545 55.85 -8.05 -20.54
C ALA A 545 55.35 -6.84 -19.74
N PRO A 546 55.05 -5.69 -20.38
CA PRO A 546 54.45 -4.56 -19.70
C PRO A 546 53.06 -4.90 -19.14
N THR A 547 52.72 -4.31 -17.99
CA THR A 547 51.42 -4.49 -17.35
C THR A 547 50.49 -3.34 -17.70
N VAL A 548 49.28 -3.69 -18.15
CA VAL A 548 48.22 -2.73 -18.45
C VAL A 548 47.03 -3.00 -17.53
N MET A 549 46.54 -1.95 -16.88
CA MET A 549 45.30 -2.00 -16.13
C MET A 549 44.15 -1.54 -17.01
N LEU A 550 43.15 -2.40 -17.17
CA LEU A 550 41.93 -2.12 -17.91
C LEU A 550 40.77 -1.98 -16.94
N CYS A 551 40.16 -0.80 -16.88
CA CYS A 551 39.08 -0.50 -15.95
C CYS A 551 37.73 -0.77 -16.61
N ALA A 552 37.00 -1.78 -16.12
CA ALA A 552 35.65 -2.08 -16.57
C ALA A 552 34.66 -1.09 -15.97
N HIS A 553 33.61 -0.74 -16.72
CA HIS A 553 32.43 -0.11 -16.15
C HIS A 553 31.61 -1.14 -15.37
N ILE A 554 30.59 -0.67 -14.66
CA ILE A 554 29.67 -1.55 -13.96
C ILE A 554 28.87 -2.38 -14.97
N ALA A 555 28.86 -3.70 -14.79
CA ALA A 555 28.03 -4.60 -15.55
C ALA A 555 26.81 -4.99 -14.71
N GLY A 556 25.62 -4.72 -15.24
CA GLY A 556 24.36 -5.23 -14.68
C GLY A 556 24.17 -6.73 -14.99
N HIS A 557 22.97 -7.27 -14.74
CA HIS A 557 22.67 -8.68 -15.05
C HIS A 557 22.58 -8.97 -16.57
N GLN A 558 22.32 -7.94 -17.39
CA GLN A 558 22.38 -8.02 -18.85
C GLN A 558 23.60 -7.23 -19.35
N LEU A 559 24.35 -7.82 -20.28
CA LEU A 559 25.45 -7.14 -20.97
C LEU A 559 24.87 -6.26 -22.08
N PHE A 560 25.08 -4.95 -22.00
CA PHE A 560 24.78 -4.00 -23.05
C PHE A 560 25.97 -3.90 -24.03
N GLY A 561 25.92 -2.90 -24.92
CA GLY A 561 26.99 -2.69 -25.89
C GLY A 561 28.35 -2.35 -25.27
N GLY A 562 28.35 -1.74 -24.09
CA GLY A 562 29.57 -1.36 -23.36
C GLY A 562 30.38 -2.58 -22.94
N GLU A 563 29.74 -3.56 -22.31
CA GLU A 563 30.40 -4.75 -21.76
C GLU A 563 30.95 -5.64 -22.87
N ARG A 564 30.24 -5.75 -24.00
CA ARG A 564 30.75 -6.45 -25.18
C ARG A 564 31.97 -5.74 -25.76
N SER A 565 31.89 -4.41 -25.92
CA SER A 565 33.04 -3.62 -26.38
C SER A 565 34.24 -3.74 -25.43
N PHE A 566 33.98 -3.85 -24.12
CA PHE A 566 35.02 -4.09 -23.13
C PHE A 566 35.67 -5.47 -23.30
N LEU A 567 34.88 -6.53 -23.50
CA LEU A 567 35.39 -7.86 -23.79
C LEU A 567 36.18 -7.89 -25.10
N ASP A 568 35.72 -7.19 -26.15
CA ASP A 568 36.43 -7.08 -27.43
C ASP A 568 37.81 -6.40 -27.27
N VAL A 569 37.88 -5.32 -26.47
CA VAL A 569 39.14 -4.66 -26.11
C VAL A 569 40.02 -5.59 -25.30
N LEU A 570 39.46 -6.30 -24.33
CA LEU A 570 40.18 -7.24 -23.50
C LEU A 570 40.72 -8.42 -24.33
N ASP A 571 39.97 -8.91 -25.31
CA ASP A 571 40.38 -9.93 -26.28
C ASP A 571 41.58 -9.45 -27.09
N ALA A 572 41.52 -8.24 -27.66
CA ALA A 572 42.61 -7.65 -28.41
C ALA A 572 43.89 -7.51 -27.55
N LEU A 573 43.75 -6.96 -26.34
CA LEU A 573 44.88 -6.80 -25.41
C LEU A 573 45.45 -8.14 -24.95
N SER A 574 44.61 -9.17 -24.81
CA SER A 574 45.07 -10.52 -24.45
C SER A 574 45.95 -11.13 -25.54
N GLN A 575 45.80 -10.78 -26.82
CA GLN A 575 46.65 -11.33 -27.88
C GLN A 575 48.03 -10.66 -27.96
N MET A 576 48.21 -9.54 -27.25
CA MET A 576 49.47 -8.81 -27.20
C MET A 576 50.39 -9.38 -26.10
N PRO A 577 51.71 -9.13 -26.16
CA PRO A 577 52.65 -9.48 -25.10
C PRO A 577 52.50 -8.52 -23.90
N LEU A 578 51.33 -8.51 -23.28
CA LEU A 578 50.93 -7.66 -22.16
C LEU A 578 50.39 -8.48 -20.99
N ASN A 579 50.73 -8.06 -19.77
CA ASN A 579 50.06 -8.51 -18.56
C ASN A 579 48.81 -7.65 -18.34
N VAL A 580 47.64 -8.15 -18.73
CA VAL A 580 46.38 -7.39 -18.56
C VAL A 580 45.81 -7.69 -17.17
N ILE A 581 45.64 -6.64 -16.38
CA ILE A 581 44.93 -6.65 -15.11
C ILE A 581 43.62 -5.90 -15.30
N VAL A 582 42.51 -6.46 -14.82
CA VAL A 582 41.19 -5.83 -14.93
C VAL A 582 40.73 -5.33 -13.57
N THR A 583 40.13 -4.14 -13.53
CA THR A 583 39.41 -3.64 -12.35
C THR A 583 37.92 -3.56 -12.64
N LEU A 584 37.09 -3.92 -11.65
CA LEU A 584 35.65 -4.01 -11.75
C LEU A 584 35.01 -3.28 -10.56
N PRO A 585 34.00 -2.42 -10.78
CA PRO A 585 33.30 -1.74 -9.69
C PRO A 585 32.38 -2.69 -8.90
N SER A 586 32.01 -3.84 -9.48
CA SER A 586 31.22 -4.90 -8.84
C SER A 586 31.50 -6.28 -9.46
N GLY A 587 31.22 -7.33 -8.69
CA GLY A 587 31.34 -8.73 -9.11
C GLY A 587 29.99 -9.42 -9.29
N ASN A 588 28.90 -8.64 -9.42
CA ASN A 588 27.53 -9.17 -9.36
C ASN A 588 27.14 -10.01 -10.59
N ASN A 589 27.80 -9.81 -11.72
CA ASN A 589 27.57 -10.59 -12.93
C ASN A 589 28.67 -11.65 -13.07
N ARG A 590 28.38 -12.86 -12.59
CA ARG A 590 29.36 -13.94 -12.54
C ARG A 590 29.82 -14.40 -13.93
N SER A 591 28.91 -14.51 -14.90
CA SER A 591 29.28 -14.91 -16.26
C SER A 591 30.19 -13.87 -16.92
N TYR A 592 29.97 -12.59 -16.68
CA TYR A 592 30.86 -11.53 -17.16
C TYR A 592 32.24 -11.58 -16.51
N VAL A 593 32.29 -11.77 -15.19
CA VAL A 593 33.55 -11.91 -14.46
C VAL A 593 34.33 -13.14 -14.94
N ASP A 594 33.65 -14.26 -15.19
CA ASP A 594 34.26 -15.47 -15.71
C ASP A 594 34.88 -15.21 -17.11
N GLU A 595 34.14 -14.57 -18.02
CA GLU A 595 34.66 -14.18 -19.34
C GLU A 595 35.88 -13.24 -19.24
N ILE A 596 35.87 -12.29 -18.30
CA ILE A 596 37.04 -11.44 -18.04
C ILE A 596 38.23 -12.27 -17.57
N CYS A 597 38.00 -13.19 -16.63
CA CYS A 597 39.05 -14.01 -16.04
C CYS A 597 39.69 -14.97 -17.06
N GLU A 598 38.99 -15.38 -18.12
CA GLU A 598 39.60 -16.12 -19.25
C GLU A 598 40.72 -15.33 -19.93
N ARG A 599 40.61 -14.00 -19.97
CA ARG A 599 41.43 -13.13 -20.84
C ARG A 599 42.44 -12.27 -20.10
N CYS A 600 42.29 -12.10 -18.78
CA CYS A 600 43.23 -11.34 -17.96
C CYS A 600 44.16 -12.24 -17.12
N VAL A 601 45.21 -11.64 -16.58
CA VAL A 601 46.09 -12.27 -15.59
C VAL A 601 45.44 -12.23 -14.20
N ARG A 602 44.78 -11.11 -13.88
CA ARG A 602 44.10 -10.86 -12.59
C ARG A 602 42.92 -9.92 -12.78
N ALA A 603 41.86 -10.14 -12.02
CA ALA A 603 40.75 -9.22 -11.87
C ALA A 603 40.64 -8.74 -10.40
N TYR A 604 40.40 -7.45 -10.22
CA TYR A 604 40.20 -6.81 -8.92
C TYR A 604 38.80 -6.23 -8.87
N VAL A 605 38.00 -6.65 -7.90
CA VAL A 605 36.66 -6.12 -7.66
C VAL A 605 36.72 -5.21 -6.45
N PHE A 606 36.52 -3.90 -6.67
CA PHE A 606 36.42 -2.95 -5.57
C PHE A 606 35.52 -1.78 -5.93
N ALA A 607 34.83 -1.29 -4.89
CA ALA A 607 33.93 -0.17 -4.97
C ALA A 607 34.67 1.13 -5.27
N TYR A 608 34.40 1.76 -6.41
CA TYR A 608 34.86 3.13 -6.67
C TYR A 608 33.69 4.03 -7.13
N PRO A 609 33.73 5.34 -6.79
CA PRO A 609 32.72 6.30 -7.20
C PRO A 609 32.63 6.41 -8.73
N GLN A 610 31.42 6.52 -9.26
CA GLN A 610 31.21 6.72 -10.70
C GLN A 610 31.40 8.21 -11.06
N TRP A 611 31.99 8.46 -12.22
CA TRP A 611 31.96 9.79 -12.83
C TRP A 611 30.57 10.04 -13.39
N MET A 612 29.82 10.96 -12.76
CA MET A 612 28.60 11.52 -13.34
C MET A 612 28.82 13.01 -13.62
N ASP A 613 28.51 13.43 -14.84
CA ASP A 613 28.70 14.80 -15.29
C ASP A 613 27.83 15.77 -14.46
N ASN A 614 28.45 16.81 -13.89
CA ASN A 614 27.81 17.99 -13.28
C ASN A 614 26.71 17.78 -12.19
N ARG A 615 26.99 17.11 -11.05
CA ARG A 615 26.43 17.41 -9.68
C ARG A 615 26.88 16.43 -8.58
N ASP A 616 27.08 17.00 -7.37
CA ASP A 616 27.35 16.41 -6.04
C ASP A 616 28.33 15.19 -5.97
N PRO A 617 29.53 15.33 -5.38
CA PRO A 617 30.49 14.23 -5.19
C PRO A 617 29.96 13.05 -4.36
N HIS A 618 28.74 13.13 -3.82
CA HIS A 618 28.07 12.09 -3.04
C HIS A 618 26.75 11.58 -3.66
N GLY A 619 26.45 11.99 -4.89
CA GLY A 619 25.33 11.48 -5.67
C GLY A 619 25.57 10.02 -6.09
N TRP A 620 25.13 9.08 -5.26
CA TRP A 620 24.93 7.66 -5.62
C TRP A 620 26.20 6.85 -5.88
N LEU A 621 26.78 6.29 -4.81
CA LEU A 621 27.59 5.07 -4.88
C LEU A 621 26.70 3.86 -5.22
N THR A 622 26.26 3.76 -6.48
CA THR A 622 25.67 2.52 -7.01
C THR A 622 26.80 1.54 -7.29
N LEU A 623 27.07 0.65 -6.35
CA LEU A 623 27.86 -0.56 -6.61
C LEU A 623 27.08 -1.61 -7.41
N ASN A 624 25.80 -1.35 -7.63
CA ASN A 624 24.89 -2.18 -8.40
C ASN A 624 24.12 -1.25 -9.34
N PHE A 625 24.28 -1.41 -10.66
CA PHE A 625 23.25 -0.97 -11.60
C PHE A 625 22.29 -2.14 -11.84
N ALA A 626 21.06 -1.74 -12.14
CA ALA A 626 19.85 -2.54 -12.29
C ALA A 626 19.95 -3.77 -13.21
#